data_AF-A0A8T4ATB1-F1
#
_entry.id   AF-A0A8T4ATB1-F1
#
_cell.length_a   1.000
_cell.length_b   1.000
_cell.length_c   1.000
_cell.angle_alpha   90.00
_cell.angle_beta   90.00
_cell.angle_gamma   90.00
#
_symmetry.space_group_name_H-M   'P 1'
#
loop_
_entity.id
_entity.type
_entity.pdbx_description
1 polymer ?
#
loop_
_entity_poly.entity_id
_entity_poly.type
_entity_poly.pdbx_seq_one_letter_code
_entity_poly.pdbx_strand_id
1 'polypeptide(L)'
;MKLRYLGNSILFGLAVIATPAISEQVTLSAADGSSTITGEFIDFEDGFYTINTTIGQMRLPANTVSCAGAACPQLEVFEVDATIVGSGSVAEGLMPLLIAGYADSLAAESEAQIGSNPQEVSFLLTSDGGFGDPVGSFLVVSQTAGAGFDALLNDDAQIAISSRRIHKDEARALRNSGAGNMVSFDQEHVIAVDSLLIIVHPSNPINEISLVDVEKIYAGEITNWAELGGLNQQIIVHSYAEDSGTWEYFDDHVLHGAPIDPEHWSIQSSEEEMAREINRDLFSIGYVGHAFQRGAKALNFISSCGIVSVPDTFSAKTEDYPLERRIYAYNRADSSSDAVKKLLAYAISSESDGVIAKAGFIDLSVARVQQSTVEGRMQELLKSVNDPYELLLMRDMILEMIEWDRLSTTFRFGAGSSRLDNKAELDMNRLVDYLERQPEGTLVSTVGFTDSDGAFSGNQSLSENRAGEVLNTIQQHANGRLNHLVLSAQGFGELSPASCNDSSDGKRLNRRVEIWIQN
;
A
#
# COMPACT_ATOMS: atom_id res chain seq x y z
N MET A 1 -12.04 -65.07 37.94
CA MET A 1 -11.14 -65.43 39.07
C MET A 1 -10.99 -64.17 39.93
N LYS A 2 -11.76 -64.08 41.02
CA LYS A 2 -11.72 -62.98 41.99
C LYS A 2 -10.57 -63.23 42.96
N LEU A 3 -9.68 -62.27 43.16
CA LEU A 3 -8.91 -62.19 44.40
C LEU A 3 -8.90 -60.74 44.91
N ARG A 4 -9.63 -60.55 46.02
CA ARG A 4 -9.42 -59.46 46.98
C ARG A 4 -8.18 -59.80 47.78
N TYR A 5 -7.30 -58.84 48.01
CA TYR A 5 -6.38 -58.89 49.15
C TYR A 5 -6.54 -57.64 50.00
N LEU A 6 -6.66 -57.90 51.31
CA LEU A 6 -6.88 -56.96 52.39
C LEU A 6 -5.66 -56.06 52.61
N GLY A 7 -5.95 -54.85 53.04
CA GLY A 7 -4.97 -53.89 53.51
C GLY A 7 -4.29 -54.30 54.80
N ASN A 8 -3.08 -53.78 54.97
CA ASN A 8 -2.43 -53.63 56.26
C ASN A 8 -1.76 -52.26 56.28
N SER A 9 -2.15 -51.45 57.25
CA SER A 9 -1.64 -50.10 57.49
C SER A 9 -0.23 -50.18 58.09
N ILE A 10 0.71 -49.45 57.50
CA ILE A 10 1.96 -49.04 58.15
C ILE A 10 2.03 -47.52 58.05
N LEU A 11 2.04 -46.86 59.20
CA LEU A 11 2.36 -45.44 59.35
C LEU A 11 3.76 -45.18 58.78
N PHE A 12 3.84 -44.35 57.74
CA PHE A 12 5.04 -43.59 57.42
C PHE A 12 4.72 -42.12 57.68
N GLY A 13 5.49 -41.50 58.57
CA GLY A 13 5.35 -40.08 58.87
C GLY A 13 5.54 -39.23 57.62
N LEU A 14 4.59 -38.34 57.35
CA LEU A 14 4.80 -37.26 56.41
C LEU A 14 5.87 -36.33 57.01
N ALA A 15 7.12 -36.52 56.59
CA ALA A 15 8.07 -35.42 56.58
C ALA A 15 7.58 -34.45 55.51
N VAL A 16 7.03 -33.31 55.94
CA VAL A 16 6.86 -32.15 55.06
C VAL A 16 8.27 -31.69 54.72
N ILE A 17 8.79 -32.16 53.59
CA ILE A 17 9.94 -31.53 52.96
C ILE A 17 9.38 -30.27 52.32
N ALA A 18 9.51 -29.14 53.02
CA ALA A 18 9.37 -27.84 52.40
C ALA A 18 10.47 -27.75 51.34
N THR A 19 10.09 -27.85 50.07
CA THR A 19 10.95 -27.40 48.98
C THR A 19 11.18 -25.91 49.19
N PRO A 20 12.43 -25.42 49.25
CA PRO A 20 12.64 -23.97 49.21
C PRO A 20 12.03 -23.48 47.90
N ALA A 21 11.13 -22.50 47.99
CA ALA A 21 10.73 -21.74 46.83
C ALA A 21 12.02 -21.16 46.23
N ILE A 22 12.35 -21.57 45.01
CA ILE A 22 13.44 -20.94 44.28
C ILE A 22 12.88 -19.57 43.90
N SER A 23 13.30 -18.58 44.66
CA SER A 23 13.21 -17.17 44.33
C SER A 23 13.98 -16.96 43.04
N GLU A 24 13.28 -16.79 41.93
CA GLU A 24 13.90 -16.61 40.62
C GLU A 24 14.04 -15.11 40.32
N GLN A 25 15.27 -14.69 40.01
CA GLN A 25 15.58 -13.31 39.69
C GLN A 25 15.17 -12.96 38.26
N VAL A 26 14.60 -11.78 38.09
CA VAL A 26 14.28 -11.16 36.81
C VAL A 26 14.99 -9.82 36.70
N THR A 27 15.40 -9.47 35.48
CA THR A 27 15.96 -8.17 35.14
C THR A 27 14.97 -7.44 34.24
N LEU A 28 14.49 -6.29 34.72
CA LEU A 28 13.62 -5.38 33.99
C LEU A 28 14.47 -4.24 33.42
N SER A 29 14.48 -4.07 32.11
CA SER A 29 15.24 -3.03 31.41
C SER A 29 14.29 -2.01 30.79
N ALA A 30 14.50 -0.72 31.01
CA ALA A 30 13.68 0.33 30.38
C ALA A 30 13.73 0.23 28.85
N ALA A 31 12.61 0.51 28.18
CA ALA A 31 12.48 0.39 26.72
C ALA A 31 13.47 1.26 25.92
N ASP A 32 13.95 2.35 26.51
CA ASP A 32 14.97 3.25 25.93
C ASP A 32 16.42 2.83 26.23
N GLY A 33 16.60 1.69 26.91
CA GLY A 33 17.91 1.15 27.32
C GLY A 33 18.61 1.96 28.42
N SER A 34 17.97 2.98 28.99
CA SER A 34 18.60 3.94 29.91
C SER A 34 18.87 3.37 31.31
N SER A 35 18.14 2.33 31.71
CA SER A 35 18.18 1.80 33.08
C SER A 35 17.78 0.33 33.15
N THR A 36 18.40 -0.40 34.07
CA THR A 36 18.09 -1.81 34.36
C THR A 36 17.89 -1.99 35.85
N ILE A 37 16.91 -2.82 36.21
CA ILE A 37 16.51 -3.11 37.57
C ILE A 37 16.42 -4.62 37.72
N THR A 38 17.23 -5.19 38.61
CA THR A 38 17.20 -6.63 38.91
C THR A 38 16.57 -6.86 40.28
N GLY A 39 15.64 -7.81 40.34
CA GLY A 39 14.95 -8.16 41.57
C GLY A 39 14.41 -9.59 41.53
N GLU A 40 13.89 -10.05 42.66
CA GLU A 40 13.12 -11.29 42.76
C GLU A 40 11.72 -11.07 42.18
N PHE A 41 11.27 -11.94 41.29
CA PHE A 41 9.91 -11.86 40.75
C PHE A 41 8.88 -12.24 41.82
N ILE A 42 7.86 -11.39 42.00
CA ILE A 42 6.75 -11.65 42.92
C ILE A 42 5.51 -12.06 42.14
N ASP A 43 5.07 -11.21 41.19
CA ASP A 43 3.82 -11.42 40.45
C ASP A 43 3.71 -10.52 39.21
N PHE A 44 2.78 -10.87 38.32
CA PHE A 44 2.36 -10.08 37.15
C PHE A 44 0.82 -10.01 37.08
N GLU A 45 0.27 -8.85 37.43
CA GLU A 45 -1.18 -8.59 37.42
C GLU A 45 -1.48 -7.21 36.80
N ASP A 46 -2.55 -7.13 36.01
CA ASP A 46 -3.05 -5.91 35.32
C ASP A 46 -1.99 -5.20 34.46
N GLY A 47 -1.05 -5.95 33.85
CA GLY A 47 0.01 -5.38 33.02
C GLY A 47 1.14 -4.72 33.82
N PHE A 48 1.33 -5.08 35.09
CA PHE A 48 2.45 -4.61 35.92
C PHE A 48 3.31 -5.76 36.45
N TYR A 49 4.63 -5.63 36.29
CA TYR A 49 5.59 -6.46 36.99
C TYR A 49 5.72 -6.00 38.44
N THR A 50 5.63 -6.93 39.38
CA THR A 50 5.95 -6.69 40.78
C THR A 50 7.22 -7.46 41.13
N ILE A 51 8.29 -6.73 41.47
CA ILE A 51 9.59 -7.33 41.81
C ILE A 51 10.07 -6.84 43.18
N ASN A 52 10.72 -7.72 43.91
CA ASN A 52 11.42 -7.37 45.15
C ASN A 52 12.86 -6.95 44.84
N THR A 53 13.19 -5.69 45.09
CA THR A 53 14.55 -5.17 44.89
C THR A 53 15.24 -4.93 46.23
N THR A 54 16.54 -4.61 46.21
CA THR A 54 17.30 -4.26 47.43
C THR A 54 16.79 -3.00 48.12
N ILE A 55 16.02 -2.16 47.42
CA ILE A 55 15.40 -0.94 47.95
C ILE A 55 13.92 -1.12 48.33
N GLY A 56 13.38 -2.32 48.17
CA GLY A 56 12.00 -2.68 48.47
C GLY A 56 11.23 -3.21 47.26
N GLN A 57 9.95 -3.49 47.48
CA GLN A 57 9.05 -3.96 46.43
C GLN A 57 8.76 -2.82 45.44
N MET A 58 8.98 -3.09 44.16
CA MET A 58 8.72 -2.17 43.06
C MET A 58 7.66 -2.75 42.14
N ARG A 59 6.74 -1.89 41.70
CA ARG A 59 5.72 -2.21 40.69
C ARG A 59 5.98 -1.37 39.45
N LEU A 60 6.19 -2.01 38.30
CA LEU A 60 6.60 -1.38 37.05
C LEU A 60 5.64 -1.79 35.93
N PRO A 61 5.13 -0.85 35.11
CA PRO A 61 4.21 -1.19 34.02
C PRO A 61 4.96 -1.90 32.89
N ALA A 62 4.37 -2.98 32.39
CA ALA A 62 4.99 -3.90 31.43
C ALA A 62 5.35 -3.21 30.10
N ASN A 63 4.57 -2.23 29.68
CA ASN A 63 4.81 -1.45 28.46
C ASN A 63 6.03 -0.52 28.52
N THR A 64 6.68 -0.37 29.69
CA THR A 64 7.87 0.49 29.85
C THR A 64 9.16 -0.30 30.05
N VAL A 65 9.08 -1.63 30.23
CA VAL A 65 10.23 -2.46 30.59
C VAL A 65 10.24 -3.81 29.88
N SER A 66 11.41 -4.24 29.41
CA SER A 66 11.64 -5.61 28.91
C SER A 66 12.11 -6.52 30.05
N CYS A 67 11.49 -7.70 30.19
CA CYS A 67 11.80 -8.69 31.23
C CYS A 67 12.75 -9.78 30.70
N ALA A 68 13.87 -10.00 31.39
CA ALA A 68 14.79 -11.11 31.15
C ALA A 68 15.01 -11.95 32.42
N GLY A 69 14.79 -13.26 32.33
CA GLY A 69 14.93 -14.21 33.44
C GLY A 69 14.03 -15.44 33.28
N ALA A 70 14.35 -16.53 33.97
CA ALA A 70 13.57 -17.78 33.89
C ALA A 70 12.14 -17.65 34.45
N ALA A 71 11.94 -16.72 35.40
CA ALA A 71 10.64 -16.39 35.99
C ALA A 71 9.95 -15.19 35.33
N CYS A 72 10.46 -14.67 34.21
CA CYS A 72 9.65 -13.75 33.43
C CYS A 72 8.42 -14.52 32.94
N PRO A 73 7.19 -14.04 33.19
CA PRO A 73 6.01 -14.68 32.64
C PRO A 73 6.21 -14.80 31.13
N GLN A 74 6.10 -16.03 30.62
CA GLN A 74 5.84 -16.20 29.20
C GLN A 74 4.50 -15.52 29.00
N LEU A 75 4.52 -14.33 28.39
CA LEU A 75 3.31 -13.68 27.93
C LEU A 75 2.57 -14.75 27.15
N GLU A 76 1.36 -15.11 27.59
CA GLU A 76 0.52 -16.02 26.85
C GLU A 76 0.52 -15.50 25.41
N VAL A 77 0.93 -16.36 24.48
CA VAL A 77 0.75 -16.08 23.06
C VAL A 77 -0.75 -15.93 22.92
N PHE A 78 -1.25 -14.70 22.90
CA PHE A 78 -2.64 -14.43 22.61
C PHE A 78 -2.89 -15.11 21.28
N GLU A 79 -3.76 -16.13 21.29
CA GLU A 79 -4.21 -16.76 20.06
C GLU A 79 -5.02 -15.69 19.35
N VAL A 80 -4.36 -14.95 18.44
CA VAL A 80 -4.98 -13.87 17.69
C VAL A 80 -5.84 -14.46 16.58
N ASP A 81 -6.92 -13.76 16.23
CA ASP A 81 -7.81 -14.21 15.16
C ASP A 81 -7.15 -14.19 13.78
N ALA A 82 -6.14 -13.33 13.60
CA ALA A 82 -5.28 -13.31 12.42
C ALA A 82 -3.92 -12.64 12.67
N THR A 83 -2.88 -13.25 12.11
CA THR A 83 -1.55 -12.65 11.96
C THR A 83 -1.40 -12.07 10.54
N ILE A 84 -0.90 -10.84 10.48
CA ILE A 84 -0.70 -10.04 9.28
C ILE A 84 0.79 -9.73 9.17
N VAL A 85 1.43 -10.16 8.07
CA VAL A 85 2.88 -9.99 7.89
C VAL A 85 3.18 -9.38 6.53
N GLY A 86 4.14 -8.47 6.45
CA GLY A 86 4.70 -8.06 5.18
C GLY A 86 5.20 -6.62 5.19
N SER A 87 5.10 -5.95 4.05
CA SER A 87 5.79 -4.68 3.78
C SER A 87 5.68 -3.66 4.92
N GLY A 88 6.82 -3.26 5.48
CA GLY A 88 6.90 -2.40 6.66
C GLY A 88 6.19 -1.05 6.50
N SER A 89 6.30 -0.40 5.34
CA SER A 89 5.59 0.86 5.07
C SER A 89 4.07 0.72 5.18
N VAL A 90 3.52 -0.44 4.80
CA VAL A 90 2.09 -0.76 4.91
C VAL A 90 1.75 -1.19 6.34
N ALA A 91 2.58 -2.04 6.95
CA ALA A 91 2.40 -2.57 8.30
C ALA A 91 2.40 -1.45 9.36
N GLU A 92 3.31 -0.49 9.24
CA GLU A 92 3.50 0.61 10.19
C GLU A 92 2.63 1.81 9.83
N GLY A 93 2.49 2.12 8.54
CA GLY A 93 1.81 3.31 8.06
C GLY A 93 0.29 3.16 7.90
N LEU A 94 -0.19 2.03 7.37
CA LEU A 94 -1.59 1.85 6.98
C LEU A 94 -2.39 0.99 7.96
N MET A 95 -1.86 -0.19 8.31
CA MET A 95 -2.62 -1.19 9.06
C MET A 95 -3.17 -0.72 10.41
N PRO A 96 -2.44 0.07 11.23
CA PRO A 96 -2.97 0.51 12.53
C PRO A 96 -4.24 1.34 12.39
N LEU A 97 -4.28 2.26 11.42
CA LEU A 97 -5.47 3.06 11.16
C LEU A 97 -6.57 2.24 10.51
N LEU A 98 -6.23 1.32 9.61
CA LEU A 98 -7.21 0.44 8.96
C LEU A 98 -7.91 -0.47 9.96
N ILE A 99 -7.19 -1.06 10.91
CA ILE A 99 -7.75 -1.89 11.98
C ILE A 99 -8.60 -1.06 12.93
N ALA A 100 -8.17 0.16 13.29
CA ALA A 100 -8.98 1.07 14.09
C ALA A 100 -10.30 1.44 13.38
N GLY A 101 -10.25 1.76 12.09
CA GLY A 101 -11.45 2.03 11.29
C GLY A 101 -12.37 0.80 11.16
N TYR A 102 -11.79 -0.39 11.06
CA TYR A 102 -12.56 -1.64 11.07
C TYR A 102 -13.26 -1.84 12.42
N ALA A 103 -12.58 -1.57 13.54
CA ALA A 103 -13.19 -1.62 14.87
C ALA A 103 -14.36 -0.64 14.99
N ASP A 104 -14.17 0.61 14.52
CA ASP A 104 -15.23 1.62 14.50
C ASP A 104 -16.45 1.14 13.68
N SER A 105 -16.24 0.44 12.55
CA SER A 105 -17.31 -0.13 11.73
C SER A 105 -18.13 -1.20 12.46
N LEU A 106 -17.55 -1.82 13.48
CA LEU A 106 -18.18 -2.82 14.34
C LEU A 106 -18.78 -2.21 15.63
N ALA A 107 -18.71 -0.88 15.81
CA ALA A 107 -18.99 -0.21 17.08
C ALA A 107 -18.13 -0.82 18.23
N ALA A 108 -16.83 -0.88 17.98
CA ALA A 108 -15.81 -1.37 18.90
C ALA A 108 -14.61 -0.42 18.94
N GLU A 109 -13.96 -0.34 20.09
CA GLU A 109 -12.68 0.34 20.28
C GLU A 109 -11.51 -0.59 19.92
N SER A 110 -10.44 -0.02 19.37
CA SER A 110 -9.19 -0.73 19.07
C SER A 110 -8.09 -0.27 20.03
N GLU A 111 -7.50 -1.21 20.75
CA GLU A 111 -6.34 -0.98 21.59
C GLU A 111 -5.10 -1.62 20.98
N ALA A 112 -4.11 -0.80 20.64
CA ALA A 112 -2.82 -1.26 20.14
C ALA A 112 -1.85 -1.50 21.31
N GLN A 113 -1.19 -2.66 21.31
CA GLN A 113 -0.16 -3.03 22.26
C GLN A 113 1.13 -3.33 21.49
N ILE A 114 2.18 -2.55 21.75
CA ILE A 114 3.50 -2.79 21.16
C ILE A 114 4.18 -3.87 22.00
N GLY A 115 4.57 -4.96 21.33
CA GLY A 115 5.25 -6.07 21.98
C GLY A 115 6.68 -5.73 22.40
N SER A 116 7.41 -6.75 22.90
CA SER A 116 8.85 -6.61 23.14
C SER A 116 9.66 -6.43 21.84
N ASN A 117 9.10 -6.88 20.71
CA ASN A 117 9.61 -6.62 19.37
C ASN A 117 8.93 -5.36 18.81
N PRO A 118 9.67 -4.29 18.48
CA PRO A 118 9.09 -3.07 17.93
C PRO A 118 8.47 -3.25 16.53
N GLN A 119 8.78 -4.35 15.85
CA GLN A 119 8.16 -4.71 14.57
C GLN A 119 6.81 -5.42 14.73
N GLU A 120 6.40 -5.73 15.97
CA GLU A 120 5.16 -6.44 16.28
C GLU A 120 4.22 -5.56 17.07
N VAL A 121 3.02 -5.36 16.52
CA VAL A 121 1.94 -4.63 17.17
C VAL A 121 0.71 -5.50 17.19
N SER A 122 0.22 -5.82 18.39
CA SER A 122 -1.06 -6.50 18.56
C SER A 122 -2.19 -5.49 18.74
N PHE A 123 -3.36 -5.83 18.22
CA PHE A 123 -4.57 -5.02 18.30
C PHE A 123 -5.66 -5.87 18.92
N LEU A 124 -6.25 -5.41 20.02
CA LEU A 124 -7.44 -5.99 20.61
C LEU A 124 -8.64 -5.09 20.30
N LEU A 125 -9.70 -5.68 19.76
CA LEU A 125 -10.95 -5.00 19.48
C LEU A 125 -11.97 -5.35 20.55
N THR A 126 -12.56 -4.34 21.17
CA THR A 126 -13.48 -4.48 22.31
C THR A 126 -14.78 -3.76 22.01
N SER A 127 -15.93 -4.43 22.17
CA SER A 127 -17.22 -3.81 21.82
C SER A 127 -17.60 -2.64 22.74
N ASP A 128 -18.09 -1.56 22.15
CA ASP A 128 -18.62 -0.38 22.86
C ASP A 128 -20.02 -0.62 23.45
N GLY A 129 -20.72 -1.62 22.92
CA GLY A 129 -22.14 -1.90 23.17
C GLY A 129 -22.45 -2.70 24.44
N GLY A 130 -21.45 -3.21 25.17
CA GLY A 130 -21.66 -3.94 26.42
C GLY A 130 -20.42 -4.66 26.96
N PHE A 131 -20.21 -4.55 28.27
CA PHE A 131 -19.23 -5.21 29.18
C PHE A 131 -17.74 -5.25 28.77
N GLY A 132 -17.36 -4.78 27.58
CA GLY A 132 -15.98 -4.87 27.09
C GLY A 132 -15.64 -6.26 26.56
N ASP A 133 -16.59 -6.94 25.91
CA ASP A 133 -16.32 -8.24 25.32
C ASP A 133 -15.36 -8.11 24.11
N PRO A 134 -14.34 -8.98 23.99
CA PRO A 134 -13.44 -8.98 22.84
C PRO A 134 -14.19 -9.45 21.60
N VAL A 135 -14.09 -8.68 20.51
CA VAL A 135 -14.74 -8.97 19.21
C VAL A 135 -13.77 -9.29 18.09
N GLY A 136 -12.48 -9.09 18.33
CA GLY A 136 -11.42 -9.45 17.40
C GLY A 136 -10.04 -9.15 17.94
N SER A 137 -9.03 -9.84 17.42
CA SER A 137 -7.63 -9.64 17.76
C SER A 137 -6.73 -9.86 16.55
N PHE A 138 -5.77 -8.96 16.34
CA PHE A 138 -4.88 -8.99 15.19
C PHE A 138 -3.44 -8.78 15.61
N LEU A 139 -2.51 -9.51 15.01
CA LEU A 139 -1.07 -9.24 15.13
C LEU A 139 -0.57 -8.70 13.80
N VAL A 140 0.04 -7.52 13.81
CA VAL A 140 0.70 -6.94 12.63
C VAL A 140 2.22 -7.01 12.82
N VAL A 141 2.90 -7.59 11.84
CA VAL A 141 4.36 -7.76 11.84
C VAL A 141 4.97 -7.05 10.64
N SER A 142 5.81 -6.04 10.91
CA SER A 142 6.56 -5.28 9.91
C SER A 142 7.78 -6.07 9.42
N GLN A 143 7.77 -6.45 8.14
CA GLN A 143 8.82 -7.23 7.47
C GLN A 143 8.92 -6.84 5.97
N THR A 144 9.62 -7.63 5.16
CA THR A 144 9.60 -7.51 3.69
C THR A 144 8.35 -8.16 3.09
N ALA A 145 8.00 -7.78 1.86
CA ALA A 145 6.90 -8.43 1.12
C ALA A 145 7.14 -9.94 0.94
N GLY A 146 8.38 -10.34 0.61
CA GLY A 146 8.78 -11.75 0.48
C GLY A 146 8.56 -12.54 1.76
N ALA A 147 8.98 -12.00 2.91
CA ALA A 147 8.74 -12.62 4.21
C ALA A 147 7.24 -12.77 4.53
N GLY A 148 6.40 -11.81 4.10
CA GLY A 148 4.94 -11.94 4.19
C GLY A 148 4.40 -13.13 3.37
N PHE A 149 4.89 -13.31 2.15
CA PHE A 149 4.51 -14.45 1.31
C PHE A 149 5.02 -15.79 1.84
N ASP A 150 6.23 -15.82 2.42
CA ASP A 150 6.77 -17.01 3.09
C ASP A 150 5.95 -17.38 4.33
N ALA A 151 5.55 -16.39 5.13
CA ALA A 151 4.66 -16.61 6.28
C ALA A 151 3.30 -17.15 5.84
N LEU A 152 2.73 -16.63 4.75
CA LEU A 152 1.50 -17.16 4.15
C LEU A 152 1.69 -18.58 3.59
N LEU A 153 2.86 -18.89 3.04
CA LEU A 153 3.17 -20.22 2.51
C LEU A 153 3.22 -21.27 3.62
N ASN A 154 3.82 -20.92 4.76
CA ASN A 154 4.00 -21.76 5.93
C ASN A 154 2.76 -21.82 6.85
N ASP A 155 1.73 -21.01 6.56
CA ASP A 155 0.52 -20.84 7.41
C ASP A 155 0.84 -20.19 8.77
N ASP A 156 1.98 -19.49 8.86
CA ASP A 156 2.38 -18.67 10.02
C ASP A 156 1.65 -17.31 10.05
N ALA A 157 1.07 -16.91 8.91
CA ALA A 157 0.25 -15.70 8.76
C ALA A 157 -1.02 -16.00 7.96
N GLN A 158 -2.12 -15.32 8.32
CA GLN A 158 -3.40 -15.43 7.61
C GLN A 158 -3.53 -14.36 6.51
N ILE A 159 -2.82 -13.24 6.65
CA ILE A 159 -2.79 -12.17 5.65
C ILE A 159 -1.34 -11.78 5.36
N ALA A 160 -0.97 -11.74 4.07
CA ALA A 160 0.27 -11.12 3.62
C ALA A 160 -0.02 -9.73 3.03
N ILE A 161 0.64 -8.69 3.52
CA ILE A 161 0.54 -7.33 2.98
C ILE A 161 1.77 -6.97 2.16
N SER A 162 1.57 -6.33 1.01
CA SER A 162 2.67 -6.08 0.06
C SER A 162 2.51 -4.76 -0.70
N SER A 163 3.64 -4.09 -0.92
CA SER A 163 3.76 -2.90 -1.78
C SER A 163 4.13 -3.24 -3.23
N ARG A 164 4.26 -4.53 -3.55
CA ARG A 164 4.43 -5.08 -4.91
C ARG A 164 3.45 -6.22 -5.16
N ARG A 165 3.15 -6.50 -6.42
CA ARG A 165 2.38 -7.69 -6.77
C ARG A 165 3.19 -8.95 -6.46
N ILE A 166 2.51 -10.02 -6.07
CA ILE A 166 3.13 -11.33 -5.88
C ILE A 166 3.90 -11.80 -7.13
N HIS A 167 5.11 -12.33 -6.94
CA HIS A 167 5.93 -12.86 -8.02
C HIS A 167 5.40 -14.22 -8.50
N LYS A 168 5.75 -14.59 -9.74
CA LYS A 168 5.27 -15.83 -10.35
C LYS A 168 5.66 -17.07 -9.56
N ASP A 169 6.86 -17.09 -8.97
CA ASP A 169 7.34 -18.25 -8.22
C ASP A 169 6.73 -18.35 -6.82
N GLU A 170 6.52 -17.21 -6.14
CA GLU A 170 5.76 -17.11 -4.88
C GLU A 170 4.32 -17.63 -5.08
N ALA A 171 3.62 -17.14 -6.12
CA ALA A 171 2.26 -17.55 -6.44
C ALA A 171 2.16 -19.05 -6.79
N ARG A 172 3.17 -19.60 -7.49
CA ARG A 172 3.24 -21.05 -7.78
C ARG A 172 3.47 -21.86 -6.52
N ALA A 173 4.35 -21.43 -5.63
CA ALA A 173 4.63 -22.11 -4.37
C ALA A 173 3.37 -22.20 -3.50
N LEU A 174 2.67 -21.07 -3.31
CA LEU A 174 1.39 -21.01 -2.58
C LEU A 174 0.32 -21.88 -3.22
N ARG A 175 0.17 -21.85 -4.55
CA ARG A 175 -0.77 -22.74 -5.22
C ARG A 175 -0.43 -24.22 -4.99
N ASN A 176 0.85 -24.58 -5.03
CA ASN A 176 1.31 -25.95 -4.84
C ASN A 176 1.15 -26.43 -3.38
N SER A 177 1.15 -25.52 -2.39
CA SER A 177 0.88 -25.84 -0.98
C SER A 177 -0.61 -26.00 -0.67
N GLY A 178 -1.50 -25.71 -1.62
CA GLY A 178 -2.95 -25.76 -1.43
C GLY A 178 -3.61 -24.42 -1.13
N ALA A 179 -2.83 -23.34 -1.02
CA ALA A 179 -3.32 -22.02 -0.64
C ALA A 179 -4.30 -21.39 -1.65
N GLY A 180 -4.39 -21.91 -2.88
CA GLY A 180 -5.33 -21.45 -3.90
C GLY A 180 -4.67 -20.62 -5.01
N ASN A 181 -5.40 -19.66 -5.56
CA ASN A 181 -4.99 -18.85 -6.69
C ASN A 181 -4.72 -17.40 -6.26
N MET A 182 -3.45 -17.05 -6.02
CA MET A 182 -3.02 -15.71 -5.57
C MET A 182 -3.22 -14.57 -6.59
N VAL A 183 -4.00 -14.80 -7.64
CA VAL A 183 -4.42 -13.76 -8.59
C VAL A 183 -5.94 -13.76 -8.79
N SER A 184 -6.71 -14.52 -8.01
CA SER A 184 -8.17 -14.39 -7.99
C SER A 184 -8.59 -13.22 -7.11
N PHE A 185 -9.73 -12.63 -7.44
CA PHE A 185 -10.32 -11.53 -6.69
C PHE A 185 -10.49 -11.84 -5.19
N ASP A 186 -10.83 -13.09 -4.84
CA ASP A 186 -11.02 -13.50 -3.44
C ASP A 186 -9.72 -13.64 -2.62
N GLN A 187 -8.55 -13.55 -3.27
CA GLN A 187 -7.24 -13.81 -2.66
C GLN A 187 -6.19 -12.73 -2.93
N GLU A 188 -6.40 -11.87 -3.94
CA GLU A 188 -5.58 -10.69 -4.24
C GLU A 188 -6.45 -9.44 -4.07
N HIS A 189 -6.30 -8.78 -2.92
CA HIS A 189 -7.08 -7.59 -2.57
C HIS A 189 -6.23 -6.34 -2.79
N VAL A 190 -6.68 -5.43 -3.65
CA VAL A 190 -6.05 -4.10 -3.77
C VAL A 190 -6.71 -3.20 -2.74
N ILE A 191 -5.96 -2.82 -1.70
CA ILE A 191 -6.48 -2.08 -0.54
C ILE A 191 -6.20 -0.59 -0.61
N ALA A 192 -5.14 -0.18 -1.32
CA ALA A 192 -4.80 1.21 -1.56
C ALA A 192 -3.92 1.34 -2.82
N VAL A 193 -3.69 2.57 -3.26
CA VAL A 193 -2.64 2.93 -4.21
C VAL A 193 -1.63 3.82 -3.50
N ASP A 194 -0.42 3.84 -4.02
CA ASP A 194 0.65 4.72 -3.57
C ASP A 194 1.47 5.15 -4.80
N SER A 195 2.33 6.14 -4.63
CA SER A 195 3.27 6.59 -5.64
C SER A 195 4.63 6.78 -5.02
N LEU A 196 5.67 6.22 -5.65
CA LEU A 196 7.03 6.45 -5.23
C LEU A 196 7.48 7.82 -5.74
N LEU A 197 7.75 8.72 -4.80
CA LEU A 197 8.08 10.10 -5.06
C LEU A 197 9.59 10.26 -5.02
N ILE A 198 10.18 10.84 -6.06
CA ILE A 198 11.54 11.38 -5.96
C ILE A 198 11.43 12.73 -5.26
N ILE A 199 12.01 12.81 -4.07
CA ILE A 199 11.92 13.98 -3.21
C ILE A 199 13.25 14.69 -3.10
N VAL A 200 13.16 16.02 -3.07
CA VAL A 200 14.26 16.94 -2.80
C VAL A 200 13.82 17.95 -1.74
N HIS A 201 14.77 18.71 -1.20
CA HIS A 201 14.46 19.78 -0.28
C HIS A 201 13.48 20.81 -0.91
N PRO A 202 12.51 21.37 -0.14
CA PRO A 202 11.51 22.29 -0.67
C PRO A 202 12.03 23.51 -1.42
N SER A 203 13.21 24.01 -1.04
CA SER A 203 13.88 25.15 -1.68
C SER A 203 14.81 24.78 -2.84
N ASN A 204 14.95 23.50 -3.21
CA ASN A 204 15.72 23.11 -4.39
C ASN A 204 15.05 23.72 -5.65
N PRO A 205 15.77 24.32 -6.62
CA PRO A 205 15.15 24.99 -7.76
C PRO A 205 14.61 24.03 -8.84
N ILE A 206 15.05 22.76 -8.86
CA ILE A 206 14.62 21.77 -9.87
C ILE A 206 13.19 21.35 -9.60
N ASN A 207 12.32 21.35 -10.62
CA ASN A 207 10.91 20.93 -10.49
C ASN A 207 10.58 19.68 -11.31
N GLU A 208 11.41 19.35 -12.29
CA GLU A 208 11.21 18.26 -13.24
C GLU A 208 12.51 17.46 -13.35
N ILE A 209 12.38 16.15 -13.50
CA ILE A 209 13.51 15.24 -13.73
C ILE A 209 13.06 14.09 -14.64
N SER A 210 13.95 13.53 -15.45
CA SER A 210 13.64 12.30 -16.19
C SER A 210 14.04 11.07 -15.36
N LEU A 211 13.35 9.93 -15.54
CA LEU A 211 13.75 8.68 -14.88
C LEU A 211 15.18 8.26 -15.24
N VAL A 212 15.61 8.55 -16.47
CA VAL A 212 16.99 8.31 -16.93
C VAL A 212 18.00 9.16 -16.15
N ASP A 213 17.66 10.40 -15.81
CA ASP A 213 18.54 11.23 -14.98
C ASP A 213 18.56 10.75 -13.53
N VAL A 214 17.44 10.24 -13.00
CA VAL A 214 17.42 9.60 -11.68
C VAL A 214 18.34 8.38 -11.67
N GLU A 215 18.23 7.49 -12.65
CA GLU A 215 19.12 6.33 -12.82
C GLU A 215 20.60 6.76 -12.80
N LYS A 216 20.97 7.78 -13.60
CA LYS A 216 22.33 8.30 -13.67
C LYS A 216 22.83 8.95 -12.38
N ILE A 217 21.95 9.60 -11.60
CA ILE A 217 22.31 10.13 -10.28
C ILE A 217 22.70 8.97 -9.35
N TYR A 218 21.87 7.93 -9.29
CA TYR A 218 22.09 6.79 -8.41
C TYR A 218 23.28 5.92 -8.88
N ALA A 219 23.57 5.90 -10.19
CA ALA A 219 24.78 5.29 -10.76
C ALA A 219 26.06 6.12 -10.56
N GLY A 220 25.97 7.35 -10.06
CA GLY A 220 27.12 8.25 -9.88
C GLY A 220 27.63 8.91 -11.17
N GLU A 221 26.88 8.84 -12.26
CA GLU A 221 27.20 9.51 -13.53
C GLU A 221 26.86 11.01 -13.50
N ILE A 222 25.75 11.36 -12.85
CA ILE A 222 25.36 12.75 -12.55
C ILE A 222 25.62 13.00 -11.08
N THR A 223 26.54 13.92 -10.79
CA THR A 223 27.00 14.16 -9.42
C THR A 223 26.83 15.62 -8.98
N ASN A 224 26.37 16.50 -9.88
CA ASN A 224 26.17 17.92 -9.57
C ASN A 224 24.84 18.43 -10.12
N TRP A 225 24.10 19.19 -9.29
CA TRP A 225 22.81 19.78 -9.67
C TRP A 225 22.91 20.71 -10.88
N ALA A 226 24.07 21.32 -11.18
CA ALA A 226 24.27 22.15 -12.37
C ALA A 226 24.12 21.38 -13.69
N GLU A 227 24.35 20.06 -13.69
CA GLU A 227 24.15 19.20 -14.86
C GLU A 227 22.66 19.10 -15.25
N LEU A 228 21.78 19.35 -14.29
CA LEU A 228 20.32 19.37 -14.44
C LEU A 228 19.74 20.80 -14.48
N GLY A 229 20.60 21.82 -14.64
CA GLY A 229 20.18 23.23 -14.64
C GLY A 229 19.93 23.83 -13.25
N GLY A 230 20.36 23.15 -12.19
CA GLY A 230 20.25 23.59 -10.81
C GLY A 230 21.46 24.41 -10.33
N LEU A 231 21.64 24.46 -9.01
CA LEU A 231 22.79 25.12 -8.38
C LEU A 231 24.07 24.32 -8.64
N ASN A 232 25.22 24.98 -8.74
CA ASN A 232 26.52 24.29 -8.83
C ASN A 232 26.93 23.71 -7.47
N GLN A 233 26.31 22.60 -7.10
CA GLN A 233 26.46 21.91 -5.82
C GLN A 233 26.35 20.41 -6.01
N GLN A 234 27.05 19.67 -5.16
CA GLN A 234 27.12 18.22 -5.23
C GLN A 234 25.78 17.55 -4.87
N ILE A 235 25.47 16.52 -5.65
CA ILE A 235 24.65 15.33 -5.41
C ILE A 235 24.73 14.70 -4.01
N ILE A 236 23.84 14.93 -3.06
CA ILE A 236 23.78 14.08 -1.85
C ILE A 236 22.68 13.04 -2.04
N VAL A 237 23.09 11.80 -2.35
CA VAL A 237 22.15 10.71 -2.65
C VAL A 237 21.80 9.97 -1.37
N HIS A 238 20.50 9.85 -1.09
CA HIS A 238 19.97 8.99 -0.04
C HIS A 238 19.24 7.79 -0.67
N SER A 239 19.41 6.62 -0.05
CA SER A 239 18.76 5.38 -0.47
C SER A 239 18.43 4.50 0.74
N TYR A 240 17.89 3.31 0.51
CA TYR A 240 17.68 2.30 1.54
C TYR A 240 18.66 1.14 1.38
N ALA A 241 18.70 0.24 2.37
CA ALA A 241 19.40 -1.03 2.23
C ALA A 241 18.77 -1.87 1.09
N GLU A 242 19.61 -2.62 0.39
CA GLU A 242 19.22 -3.41 -0.80
C GLU A 242 18.22 -4.54 -0.50
N ASP A 243 18.01 -4.90 0.76
CA ASP A 243 17.01 -5.89 1.19
C ASP A 243 15.66 -5.27 1.58
N SER A 244 15.52 -3.95 1.48
CA SER A 244 14.26 -3.26 1.79
C SER A 244 13.25 -3.34 0.63
N GLY A 245 11.96 -3.46 0.96
CA GLY A 245 10.89 -3.55 -0.05
C GLY A 245 10.73 -2.28 -0.90
N THR A 246 11.07 -1.10 -0.36
CA THR A 246 11.04 0.16 -1.13
C THR A 246 12.25 0.27 -2.07
N TRP A 247 13.42 -0.28 -1.70
CA TRP A 247 14.55 -0.41 -2.62
C TRP A 247 14.26 -1.41 -3.75
N GLU A 248 13.69 -2.59 -3.45
CA GLU A 248 13.37 -3.61 -4.48
C GLU A 248 12.49 -3.00 -5.58
N TYR A 249 11.45 -2.25 -5.18
CA TYR A 249 10.60 -1.56 -6.14
C TYR A 249 11.38 -0.49 -6.95
N PHE A 250 12.24 0.30 -6.30
CA PHE A 250 13.05 1.32 -6.96
C PHE A 250 14.04 0.71 -7.95
N ASP A 251 14.71 -0.38 -7.59
CA ASP A 251 15.60 -1.11 -8.48
C ASP A 251 14.82 -1.65 -9.68
N ASP A 252 13.70 -2.34 -9.46
CA ASP A 252 12.90 -2.93 -10.55
C ASP A 252 12.37 -1.90 -11.57
N HIS A 253 12.01 -0.68 -11.12
CA HIS A 253 11.29 0.31 -11.93
C HIS A 253 12.15 1.50 -12.38
N VAL A 254 13.28 1.77 -11.74
CA VAL A 254 14.16 2.91 -12.07
C VAL A 254 15.53 2.46 -12.53
N LEU A 255 16.16 1.54 -11.79
CA LEU A 255 17.55 1.13 -12.09
C LEU A 255 17.63 -0.06 -13.05
N HIS A 256 16.62 -0.93 -13.05
CA HIS A 256 16.59 -2.18 -13.80
C HIS A 256 17.85 -3.04 -13.59
N GLY A 257 18.39 -3.07 -12.36
CA GLY A 257 19.64 -3.75 -12.04
C GLY A 257 20.89 -3.10 -12.62
N ALA A 258 20.82 -1.82 -13.00
CA ALA A 258 21.97 -1.05 -13.44
C ALA A 258 23.04 -0.96 -12.32
N PRO A 259 24.34 -0.83 -12.67
CA PRO A 259 25.38 -0.61 -11.68
C PRO A 259 25.10 0.64 -10.84
N ILE A 260 25.20 0.48 -9.52
CA ILE A 260 25.02 1.55 -8.53
C ILE A 260 26.36 1.94 -7.89
N ASP A 261 26.40 3.13 -7.29
CA ASP A 261 27.55 3.61 -6.50
C ASP A 261 27.19 3.76 -5.00
N PRO A 262 27.00 2.63 -4.28
CA PRO A 262 26.51 2.67 -2.90
C PRO A 262 27.52 3.27 -1.93
N GLU A 263 28.80 3.39 -2.29
CA GLU A 263 29.83 3.99 -1.44
C GLU A 263 29.56 5.47 -1.15
N HIS A 264 28.83 6.16 -2.03
CA HIS A 264 28.48 7.57 -1.89
C HIS A 264 27.03 7.80 -1.45
N TRP A 265 26.28 6.73 -1.17
CA TRP A 265 24.90 6.82 -0.72
C TRP A 265 24.82 6.96 0.80
N SER A 266 23.91 7.81 1.26
CA SER A 266 23.50 7.84 2.66
C SER A 266 22.30 6.90 2.87
N ILE A 267 22.56 5.73 3.44
CA ILE A 267 21.53 4.71 3.69
C ILE A 267 20.65 5.12 4.88
N GLN A 268 19.33 5.17 4.65
CA GLN A 268 18.33 5.48 5.66
C GLN A 268 17.63 4.19 6.12
N SER A 269 17.18 4.17 7.38
CA SER A 269 16.52 3.01 7.98
C SER A 269 15.00 2.99 7.78
N SER A 270 14.38 4.12 7.46
CA SER A 270 12.93 4.27 7.29
C SER A 270 12.57 5.41 6.33
N GLU A 271 11.36 5.39 5.78
CA GLU A 271 10.85 6.47 4.91
C GLU A 271 10.70 7.80 5.69
N GLU A 272 10.42 7.73 7.00
CA GLU A 272 10.43 8.89 7.89
C GLU A 272 11.80 9.53 8.06
N GLU A 273 12.83 8.71 8.19
CA GLU A 273 14.20 9.18 8.28
C GLU A 273 14.64 9.80 6.95
N MET A 274 14.33 9.14 5.83
CA MET A 274 14.54 9.67 4.49
C MET A 274 13.94 11.08 4.35
N ALA A 275 12.64 11.24 4.58
CA ALA A 275 12.00 12.54 4.43
C ALA A 275 12.57 13.60 5.39
N ARG A 276 12.99 13.21 6.59
CA ARG A 276 13.63 14.12 7.55
C ARG A 276 14.98 14.62 7.04
N GLU A 277 15.81 13.74 6.51
CA GLU A 277 17.14 14.10 6.01
C GLU A 277 17.04 14.95 4.73
N ILE A 278 16.13 14.62 3.81
CA ILE A 278 15.86 15.45 2.62
C ILE A 278 15.37 16.86 3.00
N ASN A 279 14.58 17.00 4.06
CA ASN A 279 14.13 18.32 4.55
C ASN A 279 15.23 19.11 5.29
N ARG A 280 16.35 18.48 5.66
CA ARG A 280 17.46 19.13 6.36
C ARG A 280 18.52 19.69 5.42
N ASP A 281 18.76 19.01 4.31
CA ASP A 281 19.82 19.36 3.38
C ASP A 281 19.27 19.73 2.00
N LEU A 282 19.57 20.96 1.56
CA LEU A 282 19.12 21.53 0.29
C LEU A 282 19.54 20.70 -0.94
N PHE A 283 20.66 20.00 -0.85
CA PHE A 283 21.28 19.33 -1.98
C PHE A 283 21.00 17.83 -2.02
N SER A 284 20.16 17.34 -1.11
CA SER A 284 19.80 15.94 -1.04
C SER A 284 18.69 15.54 -2.01
N ILE A 285 18.80 14.31 -2.49
CA ILE A 285 17.77 13.58 -3.25
C ILE A 285 17.52 12.23 -2.59
N GLY A 286 16.26 11.82 -2.55
CA GLY A 286 15.83 10.53 -2.02
C GLY A 286 14.49 10.13 -2.61
N TYR A 287 13.95 8.99 -2.16
CA TYR A 287 12.64 8.52 -2.59
C TYR A 287 11.82 7.93 -1.44
N VAL A 288 10.53 8.22 -1.45
CA VAL A 288 9.56 7.79 -0.42
C VAL A 288 8.20 7.51 -1.04
N GLY A 289 7.36 6.71 -0.40
CA GLY A 289 5.94 6.64 -0.74
C GLY A 289 5.23 7.98 -0.48
N HIS A 290 4.09 8.19 -1.12
CA HIS A 290 3.32 9.43 -1.04
C HIS A 290 2.97 9.79 0.41
N ALA A 291 2.62 8.79 1.23
CA ALA A 291 2.31 8.96 2.66
C ALA A 291 3.47 9.56 3.48
N PHE A 292 4.71 9.42 3.00
CA PHE A 292 5.92 9.77 3.74
C PHE A 292 6.63 11.03 3.20
N GLN A 293 6.05 11.74 2.22
CA GLN A 293 6.63 12.97 1.66
C GLN A 293 6.99 14.03 2.72
N ARG A 294 6.19 14.15 3.79
CA ARG A 294 6.42 15.00 4.99
C ARG A 294 6.97 16.40 4.70
N GLY A 295 6.39 17.08 3.70
CA GLY A 295 6.72 18.45 3.34
C GLY A 295 7.93 18.61 2.42
N ALA A 296 8.67 17.54 2.11
CA ALA A 296 9.68 17.55 1.06
C ALA A 296 9.02 17.85 -0.30
N LYS A 297 9.77 18.38 -1.26
CA LYS A 297 9.23 18.64 -2.60
C LYS A 297 9.41 17.42 -3.47
N ALA A 298 8.31 16.86 -3.95
CA ALA A 298 8.32 15.84 -4.99
C ALA A 298 8.64 16.48 -6.35
N LEU A 299 9.50 15.83 -7.12
CA LEU A 299 9.81 16.23 -8.50
C LEU A 299 8.77 15.65 -9.46
N ASN A 300 8.39 16.44 -10.46
CA ASN A 300 7.60 15.95 -11.58
C ASN A 300 8.51 15.10 -12.49
N PHE A 301 7.92 14.12 -13.17
CA PHE A 301 8.66 13.38 -14.19
C PHE A 301 8.44 13.98 -15.57
N ILE A 302 9.52 14.25 -16.28
CA ILE A 302 9.48 14.60 -17.70
C ILE A 302 10.00 13.42 -18.53
N SER A 303 9.16 12.97 -19.46
CA SER A 303 9.46 11.88 -20.37
C SER A 303 10.23 12.35 -21.62
N SER A 304 10.76 11.40 -22.39
CA SER A 304 11.54 11.64 -23.62
C SER A 304 10.78 12.45 -24.68
N CYS A 305 9.45 12.34 -24.71
CA CYS A 305 8.55 13.04 -25.61
C CYS A 305 7.93 14.31 -25.01
N GLY A 306 8.41 14.77 -23.85
CA GLY A 306 8.00 16.03 -23.22
C GLY A 306 6.70 15.97 -22.42
N ILE A 307 6.10 14.79 -22.23
CA ILE A 307 4.97 14.63 -21.31
C ILE A 307 5.49 14.76 -19.88
N VAL A 308 4.86 15.64 -19.10
CA VAL A 308 5.13 15.87 -17.68
C VAL A 308 4.07 15.14 -16.84
N SER A 309 4.51 14.24 -15.97
CA SER A 309 3.70 13.52 -15.00
C SER A 309 3.89 14.13 -13.62
N VAL A 310 2.79 14.62 -13.03
CA VAL A 310 2.76 15.21 -11.69
C VAL A 310 2.41 14.12 -10.67
N PRO A 311 3.15 13.98 -9.56
CA PRO A 311 2.88 12.99 -8.52
C PRO A 311 1.73 13.39 -7.60
N ASP A 312 0.51 13.51 -8.13
CA ASP A 312 -0.68 13.82 -7.33
C ASP A 312 -1.56 12.59 -7.11
N THR A 313 -2.49 12.70 -6.16
CA THR A 313 -3.41 11.60 -5.82
C THR A 313 -4.26 11.15 -7.02
N PHE A 314 -4.58 12.05 -7.95
CA PHE A 314 -5.39 11.71 -9.12
C PHE A 314 -4.60 10.85 -10.09
N SER A 315 -3.37 11.25 -10.42
CA SER A 315 -2.43 10.53 -11.28
C SER A 315 -2.08 9.13 -10.76
N ALA A 316 -2.03 8.98 -9.44
CA ALA A 316 -1.84 7.69 -8.78
C ALA A 316 -3.09 6.81 -8.95
N LYS A 317 -4.28 7.33 -8.64
CA LYS A 317 -5.55 6.61 -8.80
C LYS A 317 -5.81 6.19 -10.25
N THR A 318 -5.47 7.07 -11.19
CA THR A 318 -5.56 6.76 -12.61
C THR A 318 -4.46 5.84 -13.07
N GLU A 319 -3.39 5.60 -12.31
CA GLU A 319 -2.17 4.89 -12.73
C GLU A 319 -1.52 5.52 -13.98
N ASP A 320 -1.49 6.85 -14.03
CA ASP A 320 -0.82 7.63 -15.10
C ASP A 320 0.57 8.11 -14.67
N TYR A 321 0.86 8.16 -13.36
CA TYR A 321 2.17 8.50 -12.83
C TYR A 321 3.15 7.31 -12.94
N PRO A 322 4.37 7.44 -13.49
CA PRO A 322 5.24 6.30 -13.84
C PRO A 322 5.73 5.38 -12.71
N LEU A 323 5.73 5.85 -11.46
CA LEU A 323 6.16 5.06 -10.30
C LEU A 323 4.97 4.83 -9.35
N GLU A 324 3.81 4.56 -9.93
CA GLU A 324 2.62 4.14 -9.21
C GLU A 324 2.77 2.69 -8.72
N ARG A 325 2.30 2.43 -7.50
CA ARG A 325 2.24 1.07 -6.96
C ARG A 325 0.91 0.81 -6.29
N ARG A 326 0.41 -0.41 -6.47
CA ARG A 326 -0.76 -0.89 -5.75
C ARG A 326 -0.31 -1.48 -4.42
N ILE A 327 -1.11 -1.28 -3.39
CA ILE A 327 -0.94 -1.90 -2.09
C ILE A 327 -1.90 -3.08 -2.00
N TYR A 328 -1.34 -4.24 -1.71
CA TYR A 328 -2.04 -5.52 -1.74
C TYR A 328 -2.18 -6.13 -0.35
N ALA A 329 -3.27 -6.85 -0.14
CA ALA A 329 -3.41 -7.85 0.89
C ALA A 329 -3.76 -9.20 0.24
N TYR A 330 -3.13 -10.27 0.71
CA TYR A 330 -3.32 -11.63 0.19
C TYR A 330 -3.73 -12.57 1.31
N ASN A 331 -4.63 -13.50 1.01
CA ASN A 331 -5.03 -14.56 1.94
C ASN A 331 -5.06 -15.93 1.24
N ARG A 332 -4.96 -16.98 2.05
CA ARG A 332 -5.18 -18.35 1.57
C ARG A 332 -6.66 -18.66 1.40
N ALA A 333 -6.99 -19.60 0.53
CA ALA A 333 -8.37 -20.06 0.34
C ALA A 333 -8.76 -21.14 1.36
N ASP A 334 -7.79 -21.92 1.84
CA ASP A 334 -7.97 -23.09 2.71
C ASP A 334 -7.97 -22.77 4.21
N SER A 335 -7.37 -21.64 4.63
CA SER A 335 -7.29 -21.22 6.04
C SER A 335 -7.84 -19.81 6.35
N SER A 336 -8.65 -19.23 5.45
CA SER A 336 -9.23 -17.89 5.69
C SER A 336 -10.44 -17.93 6.64
N SER A 337 -10.21 -17.46 7.87
CA SER A 337 -11.22 -17.30 8.92
C SER A 337 -12.25 -16.20 8.58
N ASP A 338 -13.38 -16.20 9.29
CA ASP A 338 -14.40 -15.15 9.11
C ASP A 338 -13.88 -13.77 9.53
N ALA A 339 -12.99 -13.71 10.52
CA ALA A 339 -12.33 -12.45 10.93
C ALA A 339 -11.48 -11.87 9.79
N VAL A 340 -10.67 -12.72 9.14
CA VAL A 340 -9.85 -12.35 7.97
C VAL A 340 -10.72 -11.81 6.84
N LYS A 341 -11.79 -12.54 6.48
CA LYS A 341 -12.69 -12.15 5.38
C LYS A 341 -13.36 -10.80 5.65
N LYS A 342 -13.81 -10.56 6.88
CA LYS A 342 -14.47 -9.30 7.26
C LYS A 342 -13.48 -8.12 7.24
N LEU A 343 -12.26 -8.30 7.76
CA LEU A 343 -11.24 -7.27 7.70
C LEU A 343 -10.87 -6.91 6.25
N LEU A 344 -10.67 -7.92 5.39
CA LEU A 344 -10.36 -7.70 3.97
C LEU A 344 -11.53 -7.04 3.23
N ALA A 345 -12.77 -7.48 3.50
CA ALA A 345 -13.97 -6.86 2.92
C ALA A 345 -14.11 -5.39 3.34
N TYR A 346 -13.83 -5.05 4.61
CA TYR A 346 -13.78 -3.67 5.07
C TYR A 346 -12.66 -2.90 4.37
N ALA A 347 -11.46 -3.48 4.26
CA ALA A 347 -10.30 -2.83 3.66
C ALA A 347 -10.53 -2.37 2.22
N ILE A 348 -11.28 -3.14 1.42
CA ILE A 348 -11.61 -2.78 0.02
C ILE A 348 -12.93 -2.01 -0.12
N SER A 349 -13.65 -1.76 0.97
CA SER A 349 -14.94 -1.06 0.95
C SER A 349 -14.77 0.45 0.77
N SER A 350 -15.86 1.16 0.45
CA SER A 350 -15.85 2.63 0.46
C SER A 350 -15.78 3.24 1.87
N GLU A 351 -16.03 2.46 2.92
CA GLU A 351 -15.98 2.91 4.32
C GLU A 351 -14.54 3.09 4.82
N SER A 352 -13.59 2.36 4.23
CA SER A 352 -12.16 2.48 4.56
C SER A 352 -11.47 3.67 3.86
N ASP A 353 -12.06 4.24 2.81
CA ASP A 353 -11.40 5.25 1.97
C ASP A 353 -10.91 6.45 2.79
N GLY A 354 -11.74 6.95 3.72
CA GLY A 354 -11.37 8.07 4.60
C GLY A 354 -10.25 7.74 5.59
N VAL A 355 -10.17 6.48 6.03
CA VAL A 355 -9.14 5.98 6.94
C VAL A 355 -7.80 5.81 6.21
N ILE A 356 -7.84 5.26 5.00
CA ILE A 356 -6.68 5.12 4.11
C ILE A 356 -6.10 6.51 3.81
N ALA A 357 -6.94 7.47 3.43
CA ALA A 357 -6.52 8.85 3.17
C ALA A 357 -5.91 9.52 4.41
N LYS A 358 -6.48 9.26 5.60
CA LYS A 358 -5.95 9.78 6.88
C LYS A 358 -4.58 9.19 7.22
N ALA A 359 -4.30 7.95 6.79
CA ALA A 359 -2.98 7.33 6.90
C ALA A 359 -1.94 7.92 5.93
N GLY A 360 -2.35 8.81 5.01
CA GLY A 360 -1.49 9.40 3.99
C GLY A 360 -1.35 8.57 2.71
N PHE A 361 -1.92 7.36 2.70
CA PHE A 361 -2.04 6.51 1.52
C PHE A 361 -3.15 7.01 0.59
N ILE A 362 -3.10 6.59 -0.66
CA ILE A 362 -4.06 7.02 -1.67
C ILE A 362 -5.20 6.00 -1.70
N ASP A 363 -6.36 6.44 -1.27
CA ASP A 363 -7.57 5.61 -1.22
C ASP A 363 -8.09 5.27 -2.62
N LEU A 364 -9.10 4.41 -2.70
CA LEU A 364 -9.61 3.89 -3.97
C LEU A 364 -10.94 4.54 -4.39
N SER A 365 -11.41 5.58 -3.70
CA SER A 365 -12.61 6.32 -4.07
C SER A 365 -12.45 6.98 -5.44
N VAL A 366 -13.59 7.16 -6.11
CA VAL A 366 -13.65 7.84 -7.41
C VAL A 366 -13.46 9.34 -7.22
N ALA A 367 -12.34 9.88 -7.69
CA ALA A 367 -12.09 11.31 -7.72
C ALA A 367 -12.59 11.92 -9.04
N ARG A 368 -13.02 13.19 -9.01
CA ARG A 368 -13.48 13.96 -10.17
C ARG A 368 -12.63 15.21 -10.29
N VAL A 369 -12.03 15.44 -11.46
CA VAL A 369 -11.19 16.62 -11.74
C VAL A 369 -11.61 17.31 -13.03
N GLN A 370 -11.50 18.63 -13.04
CA GLN A 370 -11.70 19.40 -14.26
C GLN A 370 -10.50 19.21 -15.19
N GLN A 371 -10.76 18.94 -16.48
CA GLN A 371 -9.66 18.66 -17.42
C GLN A 371 -9.00 19.94 -17.97
N SER A 372 -9.68 21.09 -17.88
CA SER A 372 -9.16 22.39 -18.34
C SER A 372 -7.95 22.89 -17.54
N THR A 373 -7.73 22.38 -16.32
CA THR A 373 -6.57 22.70 -15.48
C THR A 373 -5.33 21.84 -15.78
N VAL A 374 -5.42 20.90 -16.72
CA VAL A 374 -4.27 20.08 -17.16
C VAL A 374 -3.44 20.90 -18.17
N GLU A 375 -2.82 21.99 -17.69
CA GLU A 375 -2.16 23.04 -18.49
C GLU A 375 -0.99 22.55 -19.38
N GLY A 376 -0.45 21.36 -19.15
CA GLY A 376 0.65 20.79 -19.96
C GLY A 376 0.20 20.00 -21.20
N ARG A 377 -0.96 19.34 -21.15
CA ARG A 377 -1.39 18.37 -22.18
C ARG A 377 -1.84 19.07 -23.47
N MET A 378 -2.47 20.23 -23.34
CA MET A 378 -3.05 21.01 -24.45
C MET A 378 -2.01 21.56 -25.43
N GLN A 379 -0.88 22.06 -24.92
CA GLN A 379 0.14 22.70 -25.76
C GLN A 379 0.91 21.70 -26.61
N GLU A 380 1.15 20.49 -26.09
CA GLU A 380 1.91 19.47 -26.80
C GLU A 380 1.05 18.78 -27.88
N LEU A 381 -0.24 18.58 -27.60
CA LEU A 381 -1.24 18.13 -28.56
C LEU A 381 -1.26 18.97 -29.84
N LEU A 382 -1.16 20.29 -29.73
CA LEU A 382 -1.23 21.21 -30.88
C LEU A 382 0.03 21.18 -31.77
N LYS A 383 1.17 20.66 -31.29
CA LYS A 383 2.44 20.67 -32.03
C LYS A 383 2.62 19.46 -32.96
N SER A 384 1.86 18.38 -32.76
CA SER A 384 2.15 17.07 -33.34
C SER A 384 1.26 16.67 -34.51
N VAL A 385 0.22 17.46 -34.84
CA VAL A 385 -0.78 17.05 -35.82
C VAL A 385 -0.58 17.73 -37.17
N ASN A 386 -0.33 16.91 -38.20
CA ASN A 386 -0.11 17.35 -39.57
C ASN A 386 -1.27 17.02 -40.53
N ASP A 387 -2.24 16.21 -40.09
CA ASP A 387 -3.37 15.79 -40.91
C ASP A 387 -4.66 16.59 -40.59
N PRO A 388 -5.39 17.12 -41.60
CA PRO A 388 -6.61 17.89 -41.37
C PRO A 388 -7.74 17.15 -40.63
N TYR A 389 -7.84 15.83 -40.80
CA TYR A 389 -8.84 15.01 -40.10
C TYR A 389 -8.47 14.85 -38.63
N GLU A 390 -7.20 14.57 -38.35
CA GLU A 390 -6.67 14.50 -36.98
C GLU A 390 -6.85 15.85 -36.24
N LEU A 391 -6.66 16.98 -36.93
CA LEU A 391 -6.87 18.31 -36.36
C LEU A 391 -8.33 18.56 -35.97
N LEU A 392 -9.29 18.07 -36.77
CA LEU A 392 -10.72 18.20 -36.45
C LEU A 392 -11.08 17.35 -35.24
N LEU A 393 -10.65 16.08 -35.22
CA LEU A 393 -10.91 15.19 -34.09
C LEU A 393 -10.27 15.72 -32.80
N MET A 394 -9.05 16.25 -32.89
CA MET A 394 -8.38 16.86 -31.76
C MET A 394 -9.10 18.13 -31.27
N ARG A 395 -9.58 18.97 -32.18
CA ARG A 395 -10.39 20.14 -31.81
C ARG A 395 -11.64 19.72 -31.04
N ASP A 396 -12.34 18.69 -31.50
CA ASP A 396 -13.55 18.18 -30.84
C ASP A 396 -13.22 17.66 -29.44
N MET A 397 -12.14 16.87 -29.31
CA MET A 397 -11.63 16.40 -28.01
C MET A 397 -11.33 17.56 -27.06
N ILE A 398 -10.64 18.60 -27.53
CA ILE A 398 -10.28 19.76 -26.72
C ILE A 398 -11.52 20.49 -26.20
N LEU A 399 -12.55 20.67 -27.04
CA LEU A 399 -13.80 21.30 -26.64
C LEU A 399 -14.52 20.49 -25.57
N GLU A 400 -14.52 19.17 -25.69
CA GLU A 400 -15.09 18.29 -24.66
C GLU A 400 -14.29 18.33 -23.36
N MET A 401 -12.95 18.32 -23.40
CA MET A 401 -12.13 18.45 -22.19
C MET A 401 -12.39 19.76 -21.42
N ILE A 402 -12.86 20.82 -22.07
CA ILE A 402 -13.20 22.07 -21.38
C ILE A 402 -14.50 21.94 -20.58
N GLU A 403 -15.47 21.21 -21.11
CA GLU A 403 -16.84 21.11 -20.59
C GLU A 403 -17.04 19.87 -19.68
N TRP A 404 -16.18 18.87 -19.81
CA TRP A 404 -16.30 17.58 -19.12
C TRP A 404 -15.20 17.40 -18.07
N ASP A 405 -15.59 16.88 -16.90
CA ASP A 405 -14.64 16.46 -15.89
C ASP A 405 -14.19 15.01 -16.15
N ARG A 406 -12.96 14.68 -15.74
CA ARG A 406 -12.44 13.30 -15.78
C ARG A 406 -12.59 12.66 -14.41
N LEU A 407 -13.11 11.43 -14.37
CA LEU A 407 -13.08 10.60 -13.18
C LEU A 407 -11.75 9.83 -13.11
N SER A 408 -11.29 9.51 -11.90
CA SER A 408 -10.04 8.77 -11.69
C SER A 408 -10.11 7.32 -12.17
N THR A 409 -11.31 6.76 -12.31
CA THR A 409 -11.52 5.41 -12.86
C THR A 409 -11.02 5.35 -14.31
N THR A 410 -10.02 4.49 -14.54
CA THR A 410 -9.42 4.27 -15.85
C THR A 410 -9.29 2.77 -16.10
N PHE A 411 -9.87 2.28 -17.20
CA PHE A 411 -9.80 0.87 -17.57
C PHE A 411 -8.67 0.64 -18.56
N ARG A 412 -7.76 -0.28 -18.24
CA ARG A 412 -6.63 -0.64 -19.10
C ARG A 412 -6.80 -2.05 -19.64
N PHE A 413 -6.36 -2.24 -20.89
CA PHE A 413 -6.42 -3.53 -21.56
C PHE A 413 -5.02 -4.08 -21.80
N GLY A 414 -4.79 -5.33 -21.35
CA GLY A 414 -3.60 -6.08 -21.70
C GLY A 414 -3.55 -6.35 -23.20
N ALA A 415 -2.34 -6.47 -23.76
CA ALA A 415 -2.17 -6.81 -25.18
C ALA A 415 -2.89 -8.13 -25.49
N GLY A 416 -3.93 -8.07 -26.34
CA GLY A 416 -4.73 -9.24 -26.74
C GLY A 416 -5.69 -9.79 -25.67
N SER A 417 -5.98 -9.05 -24.59
CA SER A 417 -6.94 -9.46 -23.55
C SER A 417 -8.07 -8.45 -23.40
N SER A 418 -9.31 -8.94 -23.34
CA SER A 418 -10.51 -8.17 -22.96
C SER A 418 -10.87 -8.32 -21.47
N ARG A 419 -10.08 -9.11 -20.71
CA ARG A 419 -10.36 -9.38 -19.29
C ARG A 419 -9.82 -8.24 -18.42
N LEU A 420 -10.71 -7.71 -17.57
CA LEU A 420 -10.37 -6.78 -16.50
C LEU A 420 -9.51 -7.47 -15.43
N ASP A 421 -8.57 -6.74 -14.82
CA ASP A 421 -7.83 -7.24 -13.66
C ASP A 421 -8.62 -6.99 -12.37
N ASN A 422 -8.11 -7.50 -11.22
CA ASN A 422 -8.83 -7.40 -9.94
C ASN A 422 -9.08 -5.95 -9.51
N LYS A 423 -8.16 -5.02 -9.82
CA LYS A 423 -8.39 -3.59 -9.56
C LYS A 423 -9.50 -3.06 -10.44
N ALA A 424 -9.51 -3.37 -11.73
CA ALA A 424 -10.55 -2.93 -12.65
C ALA A 424 -11.93 -3.50 -12.29
N GLU A 425 -12.01 -4.73 -11.76
CA GLU A 425 -13.25 -5.29 -11.20
C GLU A 425 -13.71 -4.49 -9.96
N LEU A 426 -12.79 -4.13 -9.06
CA LEU A 426 -13.08 -3.31 -7.88
C LEU A 426 -13.49 -1.87 -8.24
N ASP A 427 -12.77 -1.25 -9.19
CA ASP A 427 -13.06 0.07 -9.72
C ASP A 427 -14.42 0.10 -10.41
N MET A 428 -14.83 -1.00 -11.07
CA MET A 428 -16.16 -1.12 -11.68
C MET A 428 -17.27 -1.03 -10.62
N ASN A 429 -17.14 -1.76 -9.51
CA ASN A 429 -18.09 -1.69 -8.39
C ASN A 429 -18.19 -0.25 -7.88
N ARG A 430 -17.04 0.36 -7.57
CA ARG A 430 -16.95 1.72 -7.03
C ARG A 430 -17.48 2.78 -8.01
N LEU A 431 -17.20 2.62 -9.30
CA LEU A 431 -17.69 3.52 -10.34
C LEU A 431 -19.21 3.50 -10.41
N VAL A 432 -19.83 2.31 -10.43
CA VAL A 432 -21.28 2.21 -10.48
C VAL A 432 -21.91 2.82 -9.24
N ASP A 433 -21.38 2.56 -8.04
CA ASP A 433 -21.90 3.14 -6.80
C ASP A 433 -21.74 4.66 -6.75
N TYR A 434 -20.66 5.20 -7.34
CA TYR A 434 -20.46 6.64 -7.50
C TYR A 434 -21.46 7.25 -8.48
N LEU A 435 -21.66 6.60 -9.64
CA LEU A 435 -22.56 7.06 -10.70
C LEU A 435 -24.03 6.99 -10.28
N GLU A 436 -24.43 5.99 -9.50
CA GLU A 436 -25.80 5.82 -8.99
C GLU A 436 -26.28 7.00 -8.13
N ARG A 437 -25.34 7.75 -7.53
CA ARG A 437 -25.62 8.92 -6.70
C ARG A 437 -25.65 10.25 -7.48
N GLN A 438 -25.40 10.22 -8.79
CA GLN A 438 -25.39 11.43 -9.62
C GLN A 438 -26.82 11.90 -9.94
N PRO A 439 -27.01 13.20 -10.23
CA PRO A 439 -28.33 13.73 -10.62
C PRO A 439 -28.91 13.07 -11.87
N GLU A 440 -30.24 13.01 -11.96
CA GLU A 440 -30.95 12.59 -13.18
C GLU A 440 -30.54 13.46 -14.38
N GLY A 441 -30.26 12.82 -15.51
CA GLY A 441 -29.84 13.48 -16.74
C GLY A 441 -28.33 13.77 -16.84
N THR A 442 -27.54 13.45 -15.80
CA THR A 442 -26.08 13.57 -15.86
C THR A 442 -25.54 12.77 -17.05
N LEU A 443 -24.64 13.40 -17.82
CA LEU A 443 -24.01 12.82 -18.98
C LEU A 443 -22.71 12.12 -18.56
N VAL A 444 -22.51 10.88 -19.02
CA VAL A 444 -21.30 10.10 -18.76
C VAL A 444 -20.83 9.49 -20.06
N SER A 445 -19.57 9.73 -20.44
CA SER A 445 -18.98 9.20 -21.66
C SER A 445 -17.79 8.28 -21.30
N THR A 446 -17.77 7.07 -21.87
CA THR A 446 -16.55 6.26 -21.89
C THR A 446 -15.68 6.74 -23.05
N VAL A 447 -14.41 7.06 -22.78
CA VAL A 447 -13.53 7.70 -23.75
C VAL A 447 -12.31 6.84 -23.99
N GLY A 448 -12.23 6.24 -25.18
CA GLY A 448 -11.17 5.33 -25.56
C GLY A 448 -9.95 6.01 -26.16
N PHE A 449 -8.78 5.45 -25.84
CA PHE A 449 -7.48 5.83 -26.39
C PHE A 449 -6.67 4.59 -26.80
N THR A 450 -5.71 4.78 -27.70
CA THR A 450 -4.76 3.76 -28.14
C THR A 450 -3.33 4.28 -28.04
N ASP A 451 -2.37 3.35 -28.12
CA ASP A 451 -1.01 3.71 -28.52
C ASP A 451 -0.97 4.15 -30.00
N SER A 452 0.20 4.57 -30.46
CA SER A 452 0.43 5.02 -31.84
C SER A 452 0.82 3.90 -32.81
N ASP A 453 0.63 2.62 -32.45
CA ASP A 453 0.94 1.53 -33.37
C ASP A 453 -0.22 1.32 -34.35
N GLY A 454 0.05 1.56 -35.63
CA GLY A 454 -0.93 1.33 -36.70
C GLY A 454 -1.32 2.61 -37.43
N ALA A 455 -2.40 2.55 -38.20
CA ALA A 455 -2.93 3.70 -38.91
C ALA A 455 -3.93 4.45 -38.03
N PHE A 456 -3.89 5.79 -38.07
CA PHE A 456 -4.77 6.66 -37.28
C PHE A 456 -6.26 6.27 -37.34
N SER A 457 -6.80 6.02 -38.53
CA SER A 457 -8.20 5.61 -38.69
C SER A 457 -8.50 4.27 -38.03
N GLY A 458 -7.54 3.34 -38.04
CA GLY A 458 -7.67 2.05 -37.34
C GLY A 458 -7.63 2.23 -35.83
N ASN A 459 -6.76 3.11 -35.34
CA ASN A 459 -6.65 3.48 -33.93
C ASN A 459 -7.91 4.18 -33.42
N GLN A 460 -8.50 5.07 -34.20
CA GLN A 460 -9.79 5.69 -33.89
C GLN A 460 -10.89 4.63 -33.74
N SER A 461 -11.11 3.78 -34.74
CA SER A 461 -12.15 2.73 -34.65
C SER A 461 -11.89 1.76 -33.50
N LEU A 462 -10.63 1.41 -33.22
CA LEU A 462 -10.26 0.56 -32.10
C LEU A 462 -10.61 1.21 -30.76
N SER A 463 -10.30 2.49 -30.61
CA SER A 463 -10.60 3.26 -29.39
C SER A 463 -12.11 3.38 -29.13
N GLU A 464 -12.91 3.63 -30.16
CA GLU A 464 -14.38 3.69 -30.10
C GLU A 464 -14.97 2.33 -29.68
N ASN A 465 -14.48 1.24 -30.26
CA ASN A 465 -14.93 -0.11 -29.92
C ASN A 465 -14.63 -0.45 -28.45
N ARG A 466 -13.42 -0.16 -27.96
CA ARG A 466 -13.05 -0.37 -26.55
C ARG A 466 -13.91 0.45 -25.60
N ALA A 467 -14.16 1.71 -25.94
CA ALA A 467 -15.05 2.57 -25.16
C ALA A 467 -16.47 1.98 -25.07
N GLY A 468 -16.99 1.48 -26.20
CA GLY A 468 -18.29 0.79 -26.26
C GLY A 468 -18.32 -0.51 -25.44
N GLU A 469 -17.25 -1.30 -25.45
CA GLU A 469 -17.13 -2.49 -24.60
C GLU A 469 -17.18 -2.15 -23.11
N VAL A 470 -16.44 -1.12 -22.68
CA VAL A 470 -16.48 -0.64 -21.29
C VAL A 470 -17.87 -0.15 -20.92
N LEU A 471 -18.53 0.62 -21.79
CA LEU A 471 -19.89 1.10 -21.56
C LEU A 471 -20.86 -0.07 -21.37
N ASN A 472 -20.81 -1.07 -22.26
CA ASN A 472 -21.63 -2.27 -22.13
C ASN A 472 -21.36 -3.01 -20.81
N THR A 473 -20.10 -3.10 -20.40
CA THR A 473 -19.70 -3.73 -19.14
C THR A 473 -20.25 -2.96 -17.94
N ILE A 474 -20.17 -1.63 -17.93
CA ILE A 474 -20.77 -0.77 -16.91
C ILE A 474 -22.28 -0.99 -16.82
N GLN A 475 -22.98 -1.00 -17.97
CA GLN A 475 -24.44 -1.19 -18.00
C GLN A 475 -24.86 -2.58 -17.49
N GLN A 476 -24.14 -3.63 -17.88
CA GLN A 476 -24.39 -4.99 -17.39
C GLN A 476 -24.15 -5.10 -15.88
N HIS A 477 -23.04 -4.54 -15.40
CA HIS A 477 -22.70 -4.55 -13.99
C HIS A 477 -23.67 -3.71 -13.15
N ALA A 478 -24.12 -2.57 -13.68
CA ALA A 478 -25.09 -1.70 -13.03
C ALA A 478 -26.47 -2.32 -12.88
N ASN A 479 -26.85 -3.26 -13.75
CA ASN A 479 -28.15 -3.94 -13.71
C ASN A 479 -29.34 -2.96 -13.59
N GLY A 480 -29.32 -1.89 -14.39
CA GLY A 480 -30.38 -0.87 -14.44
C GLY A 480 -30.28 0.26 -13.39
N ARG A 481 -29.34 0.20 -12.44
CA ARG A 481 -29.11 1.26 -11.43
C ARG A 481 -28.79 2.63 -12.04
N LEU A 482 -28.22 2.65 -13.24
CA LEU A 482 -27.77 3.87 -13.93
C LEU A 482 -28.75 4.39 -15.02
N ASN A 483 -29.99 3.90 -15.06
CA ASN A 483 -30.97 4.28 -16.11
C ASN A 483 -31.38 5.76 -16.10
N HIS A 484 -31.09 6.48 -15.01
CA HIS A 484 -31.35 7.91 -14.88
C HIS A 484 -30.22 8.78 -15.50
N LEU A 485 -29.13 8.15 -15.93
CA LEU A 485 -27.99 8.81 -16.57
C LEU A 485 -28.05 8.68 -18.09
N VAL A 486 -27.40 9.61 -18.80
CA VAL A 486 -27.21 9.51 -20.25
C VAL A 486 -25.79 9.00 -20.50
N LEU A 487 -25.69 7.75 -20.94
CA LEU A 487 -24.40 7.11 -21.16
C LEU A 487 -24.04 7.10 -22.66
N SER A 488 -22.83 7.50 -23.00
CA SER A 488 -22.26 7.48 -24.34
C SER A 488 -20.87 6.85 -24.37
N ALA A 489 -20.37 6.56 -25.57
CA ALA A 489 -19.02 6.08 -25.80
C ALA A 489 -18.41 6.81 -27.00
N GLN A 490 -17.13 7.14 -26.89
CA GLN A 490 -16.37 7.82 -27.94
C GLN A 490 -14.91 7.39 -27.91
N GLY A 491 -14.19 7.64 -29.00
CA GLY A 491 -12.79 7.27 -29.11
C GLY A 491 -11.99 8.30 -29.88
N PHE A 492 -10.81 8.64 -29.35
CA PHE A 492 -9.91 9.63 -29.93
C PHE A 492 -8.62 9.03 -30.50
N GLY A 493 -8.57 7.69 -30.64
CA GLY A 493 -7.40 6.98 -31.14
C GLY A 493 -6.17 7.27 -30.28
N GLU A 494 -5.06 7.61 -30.94
CA GLU A 494 -3.78 7.91 -30.30
C GLU A 494 -3.66 9.38 -29.83
N LEU A 495 -4.70 10.19 -30.01
CA LEU A 495 -4.70 11.56 -29.51
C LEU A 495 -4.56 11.54 -27.99
N SER A 496 -3.79 12.47 -27.45
CA SER A 496 -3.68 12.66 -25.99
C SER A 496 -3.02 11.47 -25.26
N PRO A 497 -1.76 11.15 -25.58
CA PRO A 497 -1.01 10.12 -24.87
C PRO A 497 -0.83 10.47 -23.38
N ALA A 498 -0.94 9.46 -22.52
CA ALA A 498 -0.61 9.54 -21.09
C ALA A 498 0.89 9.32 -20.85
N SER A 499 1.57 8.63 -21.76
CA SER A 499 3.02 8.40 -21.73
C SER A 499 3.57 8.27 -23.15
N CYS A 500 4.89 8.29 -23.31
CA CYS A 500 5.51 8.13 -24.62
C CYS A 500 5.23 6.75 -25.22
N ASN A 501 5.09 6.67 -26.55
CA ASN A 501 4.89 5.41 -27.27
C ASN A 501 6.20 4.68 -27.64
N ASP A 502 7.31 5.04 -27.01
CA ASP A 502 8.65 4.48 -27.29
C ASP A 502 8.95 3.20 -26.49
N SER A 503 8.20 2.94 -25.42
CA SER A 503 8.34 1.74 -24.57
C SER A 503 7.05 0.91 -24.51
N SER A 504 7.18 -0.38 -24.12
CA SER A 504 6.01 -1.24 -23.93
C SER A 504 5.08 -0.75 -22.81
N ASP A 505 5.65 -0.16 -21.76
CA ASP A 505 4.89 0.36 -20.62
C ASP A 505 4.18 1.67 -20.98
N GLY A 506 4.86 2.58 -21.68
CA GLY A 506 4.22 3.80 -22.17
C GLY A 506 3.07 3.50 -23.14
N LYS A 507 3.24 2.54 -24.06
CA LYS A 507 2.15 2.05 -24.91
C LYS A 507 1.01 1.41 -24.10
N ARG A 508 1.31 0.69 -23.02
CA ARG A 508 0.30 0.11 -22.11
C ARG A 508 -0.53 1.20 -21.45
N LEU A 509 0.10 2.28 -20.99
CA LEU A 509 -0.59 3.44 -20.41
C LEU A 509 -1.49 4.15 -21.44
N ASN A 510 -1.12 4.14 -22.73
CA ASN A 510 -1.93 4.74 -23.79
C ASN A 510 -3.14 3.89 -24.20
N ARG A 511 -3.11 2.57 -23.99
CA ARG A 511 -4.25 1.66 -24.23
C ARG A 511 -5.24 1.69 -23.06
N ARG A 512 -6.01 2.77 -22.96
CA ARG A 512 -6.93 3.02 -21.84
C ARG A 512 -8.31 3.49 -22.29
N VAL A 513 -9.28 3.34 -21.41
CA VAL A 513 -10.60 3.97 -21.47
C VAL A 513 -10.79 4.81 -20.21
N GLU A 514 -10.99 6.10 -20.39
CA GLU A 514 -11.28 7.07 -19.34
C GLU A 514 -12.81 7.20 -19.17
N ILE A 515 -13.25 7.70 -18.01
CA ILE A 515 -14.65 8.05 -17.76
C ILE A 515 -14.76 9.55 -17.62
N TRP A 516 -15.51 10.18 -18.52
CA TRP A 516 -15.79 11.61 -18.50
C TRP A 516 -17.22 11.84 -18.04
N ILE A 517 -17.44 12.89 -17.25
CA ILE A 517 -18.74 13.23 -16.66
C ILE A 517 -19.06 14.71 -16.81
N GLN A 518 -20.32 15.02 -17.10
CA GLN A 518 -20.85 16.37 -17.18
C GLN A 518 -22.26 16.41 -16.57
N ASN A 519 -22.52 17.40 -15.72
CA ASN A 519 -23.81 17.56 -15.04
C ASN A 519 -24.69 18.61 -15.72
#